data_AF-A0AAI9VHE0-F1
#
_entry.id   AF-A0AAI9VHE0-F1
#
_cell.length_a   1.000
_cell.length_b   1.000
_cell.length_c   1.000
_cell.angle_alpha   90.00
_cell.angle_beta   90.00
_cell.angle_gamma   90.00
#
_symmetry.space_group_name_H-M   'P 1'
#
loop_
_entity.id
_entity.type
_entity.pdbx_description
1 polymer ?
#
loop_
_entity_poly.entity_id
_entity_poly.type
_entity_poly.pdbx_seq_one_letter_code
_entity_poly.pdbx_strand_id
1 'polypeptide(L)'
;MGRDPTSLLRSSLGAVRRRLLHTSPPTPRIISRVNCLASHSLQHRRAFADVKRPSTAPKPIIDIRHIRENPELHEKNCLERNYVQQSKSPARINEIFAQWQALQKDNRAVRERSNLLRRQIANPASTSGDDNAEFNEIRSKTRDELLDEARVLKQKLAAVEQDEAKLVEEMEGLALAIPNLTSDVTPVGDEPRLLSYINEHPHETPSASDKVWRSHVHIGSELGLLDFAGAGTVSGWGWYYLLDEAAQLEQALVQYALAVATRHGWRQVAPPSVVYSHVAAACGFQPRDQNGEQQIYSLAQSAADAERGKPELSLAGTSEIPLAGMKAETTLDATELPAKRVAVSRCYRAEAGARGASTKGLYRVHEFTKVEMFAWTAPDADETVDVFEEMLDIQTEILGSLGLHCRVLEMPTADLGASAVRKCDIEAFFPSRQEQNDGWGEVTSASICTDYQTRRLATRAKIDGKLTFPWTVNGTALAVPRVLAALLEAGWNEQEMSVSIPACLQPWMEGKEKIVRKTIA
;
A
#
# COMPACT_ATOMS: atom_id res chain seq x y z
N MET A 1 2.14 38.67 6.75
CA MET A 1 1.94 38.42 5.30
C MET A 1 2.04 36.93 5.09
N GLY A 2 0.95 36.21 5.36
CA GLY A 2 0.84 34.77 5.18
C GLY A 2 0.05 34.50 3.90
N ARG A 3 0.53 33.57 3.07
CA ARG A 3 -0.23 33.03 1.95
C ARG A 3 -0.67 31.63 2.35
N ASP A 4 -1.99 31.49 2.41
CA ASP A 4 -2.76 30.27 2.60
C ASP A 4 -2.92 29.58 1.22
N PRO A 5 -2.49 28.33 1.03
CA PRO A 5 -2.60 27.64 -0.25
C PRO A 5 -3.86 26.77 -0.29
N THR A 6 -5.05 27.35 -0.15
CA THR A 6 -6.32 26.64 -0.37
C THR A 6 -7.41 27.56 -0.94
N SER A 7 -7.23 28.07 -2.16
CA SER A 7 -8.39 28.52 -2.93
C SER A 7 -8.06 28.60 -4.41
N LEU A 8 -8.73 27.78 -5.22
CA LEU A 8 -9.27 28.12 -6.55
C LEU A 8 -9.85 26.83 -7.16
N LEU A 9 -11.16 26.87 -7.45
CA LEU A 9 -11.94 26.06 -8.43
C LEU A 9 -13.34 25.73 -7.85
N ARG A 10 -14.31 26.64 -8.08
CA ARG A 10 -15.75 26.36 -7.95
C ARG A 10 -16.52 27.11 -9.04
N SER A 11 -17.18 26.35 -9.92
CA SER A 11 -18.40 26.66 -10.69
C SER A 11 -18.67 25.42 -11.57
N SER A 12 -19.85 24.87 -11.79
CA SER A 12 -21.25 25.28 -11.68
C SER A 12 -22.15 24.08 -12.04
N LEU A 13 -23.48 24.22 -11.86
CA LEU A 13 -24.61 23.36 -12.31
C LEU A 13 -25.00 22.26 -11.30
N GLY A 14 -26.27 22.05 -10.93
CA GLY A 14 -27.54 22.58 -11.42
C GLY A 14 -28.63 21.54 -11.10
N ALA A 15 -29.66 21.93 -10.37
CA ALA A 15 -30.62 21.06 -9.65
C ALA A 15 -31.75 20.43 -10.52
N VAL A 16 -32.26 19.25 -10.13
CA VAL A 16 -33.66 18.81 -10.39
C VAL A 16 -34.20 17.95 -9.21
N ARG A 17 -35.48 18.18 -8.86
CA ARG A 17 -36.27 17.65 -7.72
C ARG A 17 -37.11 16.39 -8.06
N ARG A 18 -37.45 15.58 -7.02
CA ARG A 18 -38.82 15.18 -6.50
C ARG A 18 -38.78 13.74 -5.90
N ARG A 19 -39.03 13.52 -4.58
CA ARG A 19 -40.31 13.13 -3.87
C ARG A 19 -41.00 11.89 -4.46
N LEU A 20 -41.52 10.86 -3.76
CA LEU A 20 -41.83 10.42 -2.37
C LEU A 20 -42.12 8.88 -2.50
N LEU A 21 -41.94 7.99 -1.51
CA LEU A 21 -42.98 7.39 -0.62
C LEU A 21 -42.38 6.09 -0.01
N HIS A 22 -42.08 6.00 1.28
CA HIS A 22 -42.81 5.21 2.31
C HIS A 22 -43.49 3.92 1.86
N THR A 23 -43.02 2.76 2.36
CA THR A 23 -43.78 1.82 3.23
C THR A 23 -42.94 0.60 3.64
N SER A 24 -43.01 0.21 4.91
CA SER A 24 -42.69 -1.11 5.48
C SER A 24 -43.68 -1.37 6.63
N PRO A 25 -43.74 -2.53 7.31
CA PRO A 25 -43.28 -3.91 7.04
C PRO A 25 -44.48 -4.90 7.21
N PRO A 26 -44.32 -6.25 7.40
CA PRO A 26 -44.00 -6.80 8.73
C PRO A 26 -43.22 -8.15 8.77
N THR A 27 -42.56 -8.41 9.90
CA THR A 27 -42.11 -9.73 10.41
C THR A 27 -43.22 -10.36 11.28
N PRO A 28 -43.30 -11.70 11.51
CA PRO A 28 -42.47 -12.35 12.56
C PRO A 28 -42.18 -13.85 12.36
N ARG A 29 -41.13 -14.38 13.03
CA ARG A 29 -41.24 -15.57 13.91
C ARG A 29 -39.97 -15.85 14.72
N ILE A 30 -40.26 -16.30 15.93
CA ILE A 30 -39.43 -16.57 17.10
C ILE A 30 -38.93 -18.02 17.05
N ILE A 31 -37.65 -18.27 17.35
CA ILE A 31 -37.18 -19.52 18.00
C ILE A 31 -36.16 -19.17 19.08
N SER A 32 -36.30 -19.86 20.21
CA SER A 32 -35.73 -19.62 21.52
C SER A 32 -34.37 -20.27 21.80
N ARG A 33 -33.56 -19.54 22.60
CA ARG A 33 -32.62 -19.94 23.67
C ARG A 33 -31.52 -20.98 23.37
N VAL A 34 -30.26 -20.55 23.53
CA VAL A 34 -29.29 -21.14 24.48
C VAL A 34 -28.40 -20.02 25.06
N ASN A 35 -28.32 -19.94 26.39
CA ASN A 35 -27.36 -19.12 27.14
C ASN A 35 -25.97 -19.77 27.06
N CYS A 36 -24.95 -19.00 26.70
CA CYS A 36 -23.59 -19.28 27.12
C CYS A 36 -22.88 -17.96 27.43
N LEU A 37 -22.60 -17.74 28.72
CA LEU A 37 -21.78 -16.65 29.22
C LEU A 37 -20.33 -16.94 28.87
N ALA A 38 -19.75 -16.14 27.99
CA ALA A 38 -18.30 -16.06 27.82
C ALA A 38 -17.91 -14.61 27.52
N SER A 39 -17.22 -14.02 28.49
CA SER A 39 -16.50 -12.74 28.44
C SER A 39 -15.81 -12.51 27.09
N HIS A 40 -16.33 -11.60 26.28
CA HIS A 40 -15.62 -11.07 25.12
C HIS A 40 -15.00 -9.73 25.50
N SER A 41 -13.78 -9.80 26.04
CA SER A 41 -12.89 -8.64 26.13
C SER A 41 -12.21 -8.44 24.77
N LEU A 42 -12.52 -7.29 24.16
CA LEU A 42 -11.83 -6.61 23.07
C LEU A 42 -10.40 -7.11 22.77
N GLN A 43 -10.23 -7.97 21.78
CA GLN A 43 -8.94 -8.28 21.15
C GLN A 43 -9.07 -8.39 19.64
N HIS A 44 -9.24 -7.25 18.98
CA HIS A 44 -8.76 -7.05 17.61
C HIS A 44 -7.95 -5.75 17.57
N ARG A 45 -6.76 -5.78 18.17
CA ARG A 45 -5.73 -4.76 17.90
C ARG A 45 -5.17 -5.05 16.52
N ARG A 46 -5.33 -4.12 15.57
CA ARG A 46 -4.71 -4.23 14.24
C ARG A 46 -3.19 -4.09 14.38
N ALA A 47 -2.47 -5.04 13.79
CA ALA A 47 -1.06 -5.34 14.01
C ALA A 47 -0.10 -4.48 13.17
N PHE A 48 -0.14 -3.15 13.31
CA PHE A 48 1.06 -2.35 12.97
C PHE A 48 2.07 -2.34 14.12
N ALA A 49 1.60 -2.48 15.36
CA ALA A 49 2.42 -2.37 16.57
C ALA A 49 2.91 -3.71 17.15
N ASP A 50 2.22 -4.83 16.87
CA ASP A 50 2.53 -6.15 17.48
C ASP A 50 3.56 -6.99 16.70
N VAL A 51 3.99 -6.54 15.51
CA VAL A 51 5.11 -7.20 14.81
C VAL A 51 6.40 -6.76 15.50
N LYS A 52 7.04 -7.69 16.22
CA LYS A 52 8.34 -7.44 16.87
C LYS A 52 9.35 -7.03 15.79
N ARG A 53 9.60 -5.73 15.71
CA ARG A 53 10.44 -5.16 14.67
C ARG A 53 11.90 -5.55 14.90
N PRO A 54 12.61 -6.12 13.91
CA PRO A 54 14.00 -6.48 14.08
C PRO A 54 14.85 -5.22 14.21
N SER A 55 15.98 -5.33 14.91
CA SER A 55 16.93 -4.23 15.11
C SER A 55 17.54 -3.69 13.82
N THR A 56 17.48 -4.46 12.72
CA THR A 56 17.99 -4.09 11.39
C THR A 56 16.96 -3.37 10.53
N ALA A 57 15.72 -3.18 11.01
CA ALA A 57 14.70 -2.47 10.23
C ALA A 57 14.95 -0.95 10.26
N PRO A 58 14.73 -0.23 9.14
CA PRO A 58 14.84 1.23 9.12
C PRO A 58 13.95 1.87 10.18
N LYS A 59 14.42 2.90 10.89
CA LYS A 59 13.59 3.63 11.86
C LYS A 59 12.63 4.60 11.14
N PRO A 60 11.30 4.49 11.28
CA PRO A 60 10.36 5.42 10.67
C PRO A 60 10.46 6.80 11.27
N ILE A 61 10.19 7.80 10.45
CA ILE A 61 10.23 9.20 10.85
C ILE A 61 8.92 9.85 10.41
N ILE A 62 7.87 9.54 11.17
CA ILE A 62 6.50 10.02 10.96
C ILE A 62 6.37 11.43 11.53
N ASP A 63 5.61 12.28 10.84
CA ASP A 63 5.33 13.65 11.30
C ASP A 63 4.23 13.66 12.38
N ILE A 64 4.61 13.20 13.58
CA ILE A 64 3.73 13.19 14.76
C ILE A 64 3.29 14.60 15.13
N ARG A 65 4.14 15.61 14.86
CA ARG A 65 3.81 17.01 15.11
C ARG A 65 2.62 17.43 14.25
N HIS A 66 2.64 17.14 12.96
CA HIS A 66 1.53 17.47 12.06
C HIS A 66 0.22 16.78 12.48
N ILE A 67 0.27 15.52 12.93
CA ILE A 67 -0.91 14.81 13.45
C ILE A 67 -1.50 15.53 14.67
N ARG A 68 -0.63 15.95 15.60
CA ARG A 68 -1.03 16.62 16.84
C ARG A 68 -1.59 18.01 16.64
N GLU A 69 -1.04 18.75 15.68
CA GLU A 69 -1.50 20.10 15.33
C GLU A 69 -2.83 20.04 14.53
N ASN A 70 -3.15 18.91 13.89
CA ASN A 70 -4.33 18.75 13.03
C ASN A 70 -5.15 17.47 13.34
N PRO A 71 -5.59 17.23 14.60
CA PRO A 71 -6.19 15.95 14.97
C PRO A 71 -7.51 15.67 14.24
N GLU A 72 -8.33 16.70 14.04
CA GLU A 72 -9.63 16.59 13.34
C GLU A 72 -9.46 16.20 11.87
N LEU A 73 -8.41 16.70 11.21
CA LEU A 73 -8.08 16.34 9.83
C LEU A 73 -7.78 14.85 9.72
N HIS A 74 -6.92 14.32 10.60
CA HIS A 74 -6.55 12.90 10.59
C HIS A 74 -7.70 11.99 11.02
N GLU A 75 -8.53 12.42 11.96
CA GLU A 75 -9.73 11.69 12.36
C GLU A 75 -10.71 11.57 11.19
N LYS A 76 -11.03 12.70 10.53
CA LYS A 76 -11.91 12.73 9.37
C LYS A 76 -11.37 11.87 8.22
N ASN A 77 -10.09 12.02 7.90
CA ASN A 77 -9.42 11.23 6.86
C ASN A 77 -9.48 9.72 7.17
N CYS A 78 -9.27 9.31 8.43
CA CYS A 78 -9.44 7.92 8.83
C CYS A 78 -10.87 7.42 8.59
N LEU A 79 -11.89 8.21 8.93
CA LEU A 79 -13.29 7.83 8.73
C LEU A 79 -13.63 7.68 7.24
N GLU A 80 -13.24 8.66 6.41
CA GLU A 80 -13.50 8.66 4.96
C GLU A 80 -12.79 7.52 4.21
N ARG A 81 -11.68 7.00 4.77
CA ARG A 81 -10.90 5.88 4.21
C ARG A 81 -11.26 4.51 4.81
N ASN A 82 -12.33 4.39 5.61
CA ASN A 82 -12.70 3.17 6.33
C ASN A 82 -11.66 2.66 7.38
N TYR A 83 -10.87 3.56 7.96
CA TYR A 83 -9.97 3.30 9.09
C TYR A 83 -10.62 3.71 10.42
N VAL A 84 -11.87 3.28 10.64
CA VAL A 84 -12.69 3.66 11.81
C VAL A 84 -12.01 3.35 13.15
N GLN A 85 -11.25 2.26 13.24
CA GLN A 85 -10.51 1.91 14.46
C GLN A 85 -9.36 2.89 14.75
N GLN A 86 -8.77 3.47 13.71
CA GLN A 86 -7.65 4.40 13.81
C GLN A 86 -8.11 5.85 13.96
N SER A 87 -9.40 6.17 13.75
CA SER A 87 -9.90 7.54 13.78
C SER A 87 -9.69 8.24 15.13
N LYS A 88 -9.62 7.47 16.23
CA LYS A 88 -9.34 7.99 17.59
C LYS A 88 -7.84 8.17 17.89
N SER A 89 -6.97 7.67 17.03
CA SER A 89 -5.51 7.71 17.24
C SER A 89 -4.96 9.14 17.36
N PRO A 90 -5.38 10.13 16.53
CA PRO A 90 -4.89 11.50 16.65
C PRO A 90 -5.16 12.14 18.02
N ALA A 91 -6.40 11.99 18.53
CA ALA A 91 -6.77 12.46 19.86
C ALA A 91 -5.95 11.75 20.96
N ARG A 92 -5.80 10.44 20.85
CA ARG A 92 -5.01 9.63 21.79
C ARG A 92 -3.52 10.04 21.79
N ILE A 93 -2.94 10.34 20.63
CA ILE A 93 -1.56 10.83 20.52
C ILE A 93 -1.41 12.15 21.28
N ASN A 94 -2.38 13.07 21.19
CA ASN A 94 -2.35 14.32 21.95
C ASN A 94 -2.43 14.09 23.48
N GLU A 95 -3.24 13.14 23.94
CA GLU A 95 -3.29 12.76 25.36
C GLU A 95 -1.94 12.21 25.85
N ILE A 96 -1.34 11.26 25.11
CA ILE A 96 -0.05 10.66 25.46
C ILE A 96 1.05 11.72 25.43
N PHE A 97 1.01 12.63 24.45
CA PHE A 97 1.97 13.73 24.39
C PHE A 97 1.85 14.66 25.59
N ALA A 98 0.64 14.96 26.06
CA ALA A 98 0.43 15.75 27.28
C ALA A 98 0.98 15.04 28.51
N GLN A 99 0.81 13.71 28.61
CA GLN A 99 1.40 12.89 29.67
C GLN A 99 2.93 12.93 29.61
N TRP A 100 3.51 12.80 28.42
CA TRP A 100 4.96 12.90 28.21
C TRP A 100 5.48 14.28 28.59
N GLN A 101 4.79 15.37 28.23
CA GLN A 101 5.15 16.73 28.64
C GLN A 101 5.06 16.94 30.15
N ALA A 102 4.03 16.40 30.81
CA ALA A 102 3.90 16.45 32.26
C ALA A 102 5.08 15.71 32.92
N LEU A 103 5.40 14.50 32.44
CA LEU A 103 6.53 13.72 32.94
C LEU A 103 7.87 14.44 32.76
N GLN A 104 8.07 15.11 31.62
CA GLN A 104 9.24 15.97 31.37
C GLN A 104 9.32 17.14 32.36
N LYS A 105 8.18 17.80 32.61
CA LYS A 105 8.08 18.96 33.51
C LYS A 105 8.31 18.56 34.97
N ASP A 106 7.67 17.50 35.44
CA ASP A 106 7.72 17.04 36.83
C ASP A 106 9.15 16.57 37.21
N ASN A 107 9.91 16.08 36.23
CA ASN A 107 11.28 15.63 36.42
C ASN A 107 12.35 16.64 35.99
N ARG A 108 11.97 17.87 35.64
CA ARG A 108 12.91 18.91 35.23
C ARG A 108 13.92 19.24 36.34
N ALA A 109 13.43 19.48 37.57
CA ALA A 109 14.29 19.78 38.71
C ALA A 109 15.24 18.62 39.05
N VAL A 110 14.76 17.38 38.91
CA VAL A 110 15.57 16.16 39.11
C VAL A 110 16.71 16.08 38.10
N ARG A 111 16.46 16.41 36.82
CA ARG A 111 17.48 16.46 35.76
C ARG A 111 18.48 17.58 35.99
N GLU A 112 18.00 18.78 36.31
CA GLU A 112 18.85 19.94 36.62
C GLU A 112 19.78 19.60 37.80
N ARG A 113 19.24 19.10 38.90
CA ARG A 113 20.02 18.68 40.08
C ARG A 113 21.01 17.56 39.79
N SER A 114 20.62 16.56 38.99
CA SER A 114 21.55 15.48 38.57
C SER A 114 22.71 16.02 37.71
N ASN A 115 22.44 16.97 36.81
CA ASN A 115 23.47 17.61 35.99
C ASN A 115 24.43 18.46 36.83
N LEU A 116 23.90 19.19 37.82
CA LEU A 116 24.70 19.96 38.78
C LEU A 116 25.63 19.06 39.59
N LEU A 117 25.12 17.96 40.15
CA LEU A 117 25.92 16.97 40.89
C LEU A 117 27.02 16.37 40.01
N ARG A 118 26.71 15.98 38.76
CA ARG A 118 27.70 15.45 37.82
C ARG A 118 28.81 16.46 37.52
N ARG A 119 28.47 17.73 37.31
CA ARG A 119 29.45 18.81 37.11
C ARG A 119 30.33 18.99 38.34
N GLN A 120 29.73 19.04 39.54
CA GLN A 120 30.47 19.20 40.79
C GLN A 120 31.43 18.04 41.06
N ILE A 121 31.02 16.80 40.78
CA ILE A 121 31.87 15.61 40.96
C ILE A 121 33.02 15.59 39.94
N ALA A 122 32.76 15.99 38.69
CA ALA A 122 33.74 15.93 37.61
C ALA A 122 34.76 17.08 37.63
N ASN A 123 34.33 18.30 37.98
CA ASN A 123 35.21 19.47 37.98
C ASN A 123 34.84 20.49 39.07
N PRO A 124 35.22 20.25 40.33
CA PRO A 124 34.88 21.11 41.47
C PRO A 124 35.40 22.56 41.33
N ALA A 125 36.45 22.79 40.53
CA ALA A 125 37.05 24.10 40.33
C ALA A 125 36.29 24.98 39.32
N SER A 126 35.49 24.38 38.43
CA SER A 126 34.68 25.11 37.45
C SER A 126 33.42 25.76 38.04
N THR A 127 33.07 25.37 39.26
CA THR A 127 31.86 25.76 39.98
C THR A 127 32.04 26.98 40.89
N SER A 128 33.24 27.57 40.89
CA SER A 128 33.68 28.57 41.87
C SER A 128 33.01 29.95 41.77
N GLY A 129 32.19 30.20 40.74
CA GLY A 129 31.63 31.52 40.41
C GLY A 129 30.11 31.62 40.34
N ASP A 130 29.37 30.56 40.65
CA ASP A 130 27.88 30.55 40.65
C ASP A 130 27.36 30.67 42.10
N ASP A 131 27.00 31.88 42.53
CA ASP A 131 26.40 32.16 43.85
C ASP A 131 24.89 31.81 43.88
N ASN A 132 24.55 30.56 43.56
CA ASN A 132 23.19 30.03 43.69
C ASN A 132 23.08 29.20 44.99
N ALA A 133 21.97 29.37 45.73
CA ALA A 133 21.70 28.65 46.97
C ALA A 133 21.78 27.12 46.82
N GLU A 134 21.31 26.57 45.69
CA GLU A 134 21.38 25.12 45.42
C GLU A 134 22.81 24.64 45.14
N PHE A 135 23.65 25.50 44.54
CA PHE A 135 25.07 25.21 44.33
C PHE A 135 25.86 25.21 45.64
N ASN A 136 25.55 26.15 46.53
CA ASN A 136 26.16 26.23 47.84
C ASN A 136 25.79 25.03 48.72
N GLU A 137 24.53 24.56 48.65
CA GLU A 137 24.10 23.32 49.31
C GLU A 137 24.92 22.12 48.79
N ILE A 138 25.01 21.95 47.47
CA ILE A 138 25.76 20.85 46.84
C ILE A 138 27.26 20.92 47.19
N ARG A 139 27.86 22.11 47.25
CA ARG A 139 29.27 22.30 47.62
C ARG A 139 29.58 21.95 49.08
N SER A 140 28.59 22.12 49.96
CA SER A 140 28.73 21.82 51.39
C SER A 140 28.71 20.31 51.72
N LYS A 141 28.28 19.47 50.78
CA LYS A 141 28.22 18.01 50.94
C LYS A 141 29.58 17.37 50.72
N THR A 142 29.83 16.30 51.48
CA THR A 142 31.01 15.45 51.30
C THR A 142 30.95 14.71 49.96
N ARG A 143 32.11 14.26 49.49
CA ARG A 143 32.20 13.49 48.24
C ARG A 143 31.31 12.24 48.27
N ASP A 144 31.22 11.56 49.41
CA ASP A 144 30.43 10.35 49.55
C ASP A 144 28.91 10.63 49.52
N GLU A 145 28.46 11.71 50.15
CA GLU A 145 27.06 12.17 50.09
C GLU A 145 26.67 12.57 48.67
N LEU A 146 27.57 13.23 47.93
CA LEU A 146 27.35 13.59 46.53
C LEU A 146 27.24 12.35 45.63
N LEU A 147 28.04 11.31 45.89
CA LEU A 147 27.99 10.05 45.16
C LEU A 147 26.71 9.26 45.44
N ASP A 148 26.25 9.24 46.69
CA ASP A 148 25.00 8.58 47.07
C ASP A 148 23.78 9.29 46.47
N GLU A 149 23.73 10.62 46.58
CA GLU A 149 22.66 11.42 45.96
C GLU A 149 22.65 11.25 44.43
N ALA A 150 23.82 11.28 43.78
CA ALA A 150 23.94 11.02 42.35
C ALA A 150 23.46 9.61 41.97
N ARG A 151 23.71 8.60 42.79
CA ARG A 151 23.23 7.23 42.58
C ARG A 151 21.71 7.15 42.67
N VAL A 152 21.11 7.78 43.68
CA VAL A 152 19.65 7.82 43.85
C VAL A 152 18.97 8.56 42.69
N LEU A 153 19.49 9.74 42.31
CA LEU A 153 18.94 10.48 41.18
C LEU A 153 19.11 9.73 39.86
N LYS A 154 20.22 9.00 39.66
CA LYS A 154 20.42 8.15 38.49
C LYS A 154 19.36 7.05 38.39
N GLN A 155 19.01 6.39 39.51
CA GLN A 155 17.96 5.38 39.53
C GLN A 155 16.58 5.97 39.21
N LYS A 156 16.25 7.12 39.81
CA LYS A 156 15.01 7.85 39.52
C LYS A 156 14.91 8.25 38.05
N LEU A 157 15.97 8.85 37.50
CA LEU A 157 16.02 9.26 36.10
C LEU A 157 15.93 8.07 35.14
N ALA A 158 16.53 6.92 35.47
CA ALA A 158 16.40 5.71 34.64
C ALA A 158 14.94 5.23 34.54
N ALA A 159 14.17 5.28 35.64
CA ALA A 159 12.75 4.95 35.62
C ALA A 159 11.94 5.95 34.78
N VAL A 160 12.22 7.24 34.92
CA VAL A 160 11.57 8.31 34.14
C VAL A 160 11.87 8.16 32.65
N GLU A 161 13.13 7.93 32.28
CA GLU A 161 13.55 7.71 30.90
C GLU A 161 12.87 6.48 30.29
N GLN A 162 12.68 5.41 31.08
CA GLN A 162 11.95 4.22 30.64
C GLN A 162 10.48 4.52 30.38
N ASP A 163 9.82 5.29 31.25
CA ASP A 163 8.42 5.66 31.08
C ASP A 163 8.23 6.64 29.91
N GLU A 164 9.15 7.59 29.72
CA GLU A 164 9.16 8.46 28.54
C GLU A 164 9.33 7.66 27.24
N ALA A 165 10.22 6.66 27.23
CA ALA A 165 10.42 5.79 26.09
C ALA A 165 9.14 5.01 25.73
N LYS A 166 8.42 4.48 26.73
CA LYS A 166 7.14 3.78 26.50
C LYS A 166 6.08 4.71 25.90
N LEU A 167 5.96 5.95 26.40
CA LEU A 167 5.00 6.92 25.87
C LEU A 167 5.33 7.30 24.42
N VAL A 168 6.62 7.47 24.11
CA VAL A 168 7.09 7.73 22.74
C VAL A 168 6.78 6.55 21.83
N GLU A 169 7.05 5.32 22.26
CA GLU A 169 6.75 4.10 21.51
C GLU A 169 5.24 3.94 21.25
N GLU A 170 4.38 4.23 22.25
CA GLU A 170 2.93 4.22 22.08
C GLU A 170 2.46 5.26 21.04
N MET A 171 3.01 6.49 21.09
CA MET A 171 2.71 7.52 20.09
C MET A 171 3.16 7.13 18.69
N GLU A 172 4.38 6.60 18.56
CA GLU A 172 4.92 6.13 17.27
C GLU A 172 4.08 4.98 16.69
N GLY A 173 3.67 4.03 17.53
CA GLY A 173 2.80 2.91 17.13
C GLY A 173 1.43 3.37 16.62
N LEU A 174 0.80 4.32 17.32
CA LEU A 174 -0.46 4.93 16.88
C LEU A 174 -0.29 5.70 15.57
N ALA A 175 0.77 6.50 15.46
CA ALA A 175 1.03 7.30 14.27
C ALA A 175 1.32 6.43 13.02
N LEU A 176 2.00 5.29 13.19
CA LEU A 176 2.28 4.34 12.11
C LEU A 176 1.02 3.68 11.54
N ALA A 177 -0.01 3.50 12.37
CA ALA A 177 -1.27 2.87 11.97
C ALA A 177 -2.21 3.81 11.21
N ILE A 178 -1.99 5.13 11.27
CA ILE A 178 -2.80 6.12 10.54
C ILE A 178 -2.44 6.06 9.04
N PRO A 179 -3.43 5.98 8.13
CA PRO A 179 -3.20 6.00 6.69
C PRO A 179 -2.64 7.36 6.24
N ASN A 180 -2.18 7.45 5.00
CA ASN A 180 -1.80 8.73 4.42
C ASN A 180 -2.99 9.72 4.39
N LEU A 181 -2.72 10.99 4.12
CA LEU A 181 -3.78 11.96 3.83
C LEU A 181 -4.42 11.66 2.47
N THR A 182 -5.53 12.34 2.19
CA THR A 182 -6.28 12.23 0.93
C THR A 182 -6.15 13.54 0.16
N SER A 183 -5.94 13.44 -1.15
CA SER A 183 -5.95 14.60 -2.06
C SER A 183 -7.36 15.17 -2.24
N ASP A 184 -7.47 16.48 -2.43
CA ASP A 184 -8.75 17.17 -2.66
C ASP A 184 -9.45 16.77 -3.98
N VAL A 185 -8.72 16.17 -4.92
CA VAL A 185 -9.28 15.70 -6.21
C VAL A 185 -9.95 14.33 -6.10
N THR A 186 -9.69 13.60 -5.02
CA THR A 186 -10.21 12.25 -4.75
C THR A 186 -11.72 12.32 -4.42
N PRO A 187 -12.58 11.54 -5.10
CA PRO A 187 -13.99 11.44 -4.75
C PRO A 187 -14.19 10.93 -3.32
N VAL A 188 -15.02 11.61 -2.54
CA VAL A 188 -15.34 11.19 -1.17
C VAL A 188 -16.38 10.07 -1.19
N GLY A 189 -16.15 9.01 -0.42
CA GLY A 189 -17.07 7.88 -0.27
C GLY A 189 -16.52 6.60 -0.90
N ASP A 190 -17.40 5.86 -1.56
CA ASP A 190 -17.18 4.53 -2.14
C ASP A 190 -17.37 4.46 -3.66
N GLU A 191 -17.88 5.53 -4.27
CA GLU A 191 -18.15 5.58 -5.71
C GLU A 191 -16.98 6.19 -6.51
N PRO A 192 -16.36 5.46 -7.45
CA PRO A 192 -15.32 6.00 -8.32
C PRO A 192 -15.88 7.01 -9.32
N ARG A 193 -15.03 7.93 -9.79
CA ARG A 193 -15.38 8.88 -10.85
C ARG A 193 -14.79 8.45 -12.18
N LEU A 194 -15.64 8.21 -13.17
CA LEU A 194 -15.23 7.96 -14.56
C LEU A 194 -14.52 9.19 -15.14
N LEU A 195 -13.31 8.98 -15.69
CA LEU A 195 -12.51 10.03 -16.32
C LEU A 195 -12.58 9.94 -17.85
N SER A 196 -12.37 8.74 -18.41
CA SER A 196 -12.31 8.53 -19.86
C SER A 196 -12.50 7.06 -20.24
N TYR A 197 -12.64 6.80 -21.54
CA TYR A 197 -12.63 5.46 -22.13
C TYR A 197 -11.42 5.28 -23.05
N ILE A 198 -10.98 4.03 -23.20
CA ILE A 198 -9.94 3.59 -24.12
C ILE A 198 -10.57 2.62 -25.12
N ASN A 199 -10.35 2.86 -26.42
CA ASN A 199 -10.97 2.15 -27.54
C ASN A 199 -12.51 2.17 -27.51
N GLU A 200 -13.12 1.80 -28.63
CA GLU A 200 -14.58 1.70 -28.74
C GLU A 200 -15.12 0.47 -28.01
N HIS A 201 -16.36 0.55 -27.53
CA HIS A 201 -17.03 -0.61 -26.94
C HIS A 201 -17.15 -1.71 -27.99
N PRO A 202 -16.81 -2.97 -27.70
CA PRO A 202 -17.02 -4.06 -28.63
C PRO A 202 -18.53 -4.12 -28.93
N HIS A 203 -18.92 -3.80 -30.17
CA HIS A 203 -20.33 -3.85 -30.57
C HIS A 203 -20.91 -5.25 -30.30
N GLU A 204 -22.20 -5.31 -30.00
CA GLU A 204 -22.97 -6.55 -29.94
C GLU A 204 -23.01 -7.20 -31.33
N THR A 205 -21.93 -7.84 -31.77
CA THR A 205 -22.05 -8.82 -32.85
C THR A 205 -22.91 -9.94 -32.27
N PRO A 206 -24.14 -10.17 -32.76
CA PRO A 206 -25.00 -11.20 -32.20
C PRO A 206 -24.26 -12.53 -32.30
N SER A 207 -23.96 -13.14 -31.16
CA SER A 207 -23.45 -14.51 -31.15
C SER A 207 -24.48 -15.39 -31.85
N ALA A 208 -24.03 -16.29 -32.73
CA ALA A 208 -24.90 -17.31 -33.33
C ALA A 208 -25.44 -18.32 -32.29
N SER A 209 -24.97 -18.23 -31.05
CA SER A 209 -25.42 -19.01 -29.90
C SER A 209 -26.45 -18.24 -29.07
N ASP A 210 -27.54 -18.92 -28.71
CA ASP A 210 -28.58 -18.44 -27.78
C ASP A 210 -28.06 -18.25 -26.33
N LYS A 211 -26.75 -18.45 -26.07
CA LYS A 211 -26.09 -18.20 -24.78
C LYS A 211 -24.80 -17.38 -24.96
N VAL A 212 -24.72 -16.33 -24.14
CA VAL A 212 -23.61 -15.77 -23.35
C VAL A 212 -22.21 -15.86 -23.97
N TRP A 213 -21.54 -14.71 -24.11
CA TRP A 213 -20.10 -14.61 -24.37
C TRP A 213 -19.29 -15.68 -23.62
N ARG A 214 -18.43 -16.42 -24.33
CA ARG A 214 -17.61 -17.47 -23.69
C ARG A 214 -16.60 -16.80 -22.76
N SER A 215 -16.55 -17.26 -21.51
CA SER A 215 -15.53 -16.79 -20.55
C SER A 215 -14.12 -17.24 -20.94
N HIS A 216 -13.11 -16.50 -20.50
CA HIS A 216 -11.71 -16.90 -20.68
C HIS A 216 -11.39 -18.30 -20.13
N VAL A 217 -12.11 -18.75 -19.10
CA VAL A 217 -11.99 -20.12 -18.56
C VAL A 217 -12.41 -21.14 -19.62
N HIS A 218 -13.57 -20.92 -20.23
CA HIS A 218 -14.10 -21.79 -21.28
C HIS A 218 -13.18 -21.79 -22.50
N ILE A 219 -12.83 -20.60 -23.00
CA ILE A 219 -11.96 -20.41 -24.17
C ILE A 219 -10.60 -21.09 -23.93
N GLY A 220 -10.00 -20.83 -22.76
CA GLY A 220 -8.73 -21.40 -22.38
C GLY A 220 -8.76 -22.93 -22.30
N SER A 221 -9.86 -23.54 -21.83
CA SER A 221 -10.01 -24.99 -21.83
C SER A 221 -10.22 -25.57 -23.23
N GLU A 222 -11.04 -24.94 -24.09
CA GLU A 222 -11.30 -25.40 -25.46
C GLU A 222 -10.03 -25.41 -26.33
N LEU A 223 -9.18 -24.40 -26.14
CA LEU A 223 -7.91 -24.26 -26.86
C LEU A 223 -6.76 -25.02 -26.19
N GLY A 224 -6.95 -25.59 -25.00
CA GLY A 224 -5.89 -26.28 -24.25
C GLY A 224 -4.84 -25.34 -23.65
N LEU A 225 -5.18 -24.09 -23.39
CA LEU A 225 -4.29 -23.02 -22.92
C LEU A 225 -4.19 -22.92 -21.39
N LEU A 226 -5.25 -23.32 -20.67
CA LEU A 226 -5.34 -23.17 -19.22
C LEU A 226 -5.60 -24.51 -18.55
N ASP A 227 -4.75 -24.87 -17.57
CA ASP A 227 -4.96 -26.06 -16.73
C ASP A 227 -5.08 -25.67 -15.24
N PHE A 228 -6.32 -25.54 -14.79
CA PHE A 228 -6.67 -25.31 -13.39
C PHE A 228 -6.74 -26.62 -12.58
N ALA A 229 -7.01 -27.76 -13.22
CA ALA A 229 -7.18 -29.05 -12.53
C ALA A 229 -5.84 -29.64 -12.10
N GLY A 230 -4.83 -29.57 -12.99
CA GLY A 230 -3.45 -29.92 -12.69
C GLY A 230 -2.88 -29.01 -11.59
N ALA A 231 -3.09 -27.69 -11.70
CA ALA A 231 -2.69 -26.75 -10.65
C ALA A 231 -3.41 -27.02 -9.32
N GLY A 232 -4.70 -27.34 -9.37
CA GLY A 232 -5.52 -27.73 -8.21
C GLY A 232 -4.98 -28.94 -7.46
N THR A 233 -4.42 -29.90 -8.20
CA THR A 233 -3.84 -31.12 -7.63
C THR A 233 -2.49 -30.85 -6.94
N VAL A 234 -1.72 -29.88 -7.43
CA VAL A 234 -0.37 -29.56 -6.93
C VAL A 234 -0.39 -28.53 -5.79
N SER A 235 -1.17 -27.45 -5.95
CA SER A 235 -1.11 -26.27 -5.06
C SER A 235 -2.47 -25.88 -4.47
N GLY A 236 -3.55 -26.54 -4.88
CA GLY A 236 -4.92 -26.23 -4.44
C GLY A 236 -5.61 -25.19 -5.31
N TRP A 237 -6.69 -24.59 -4.78
CA TRP A 237 -7.50 -23.62 -5.51
C TRP A 237 -6.78 -22.27 -5.70
N GLY A 238 -7.11 -21.53 -6.76
CA GLY A 238 -6.55 -20.19 -7.04
C GLY A 238 -5.19 -20.19 -7.74
N TRP A 239 -4.71 -21.38 -8.16
CA TRP A 239 -3.49 -21.59 -8.95
C TRP A 239 -3.84 -22.05 -10.36
N TYR A 240 -2.91 -21.87 -11.31
CA TYR A 240 -3.13 -22.20 -12.72
C TYR A 240 -1.82 -22.53 -13.43
N TYR A 241 -1.89 -23.34 -14.49
CA TYR A 241 -0.86 -23.41 -15.52
C TYR A 241 -1.31 -22.67 -16.77
N LEU A 242 -0.38 -21.92 -17.37
CA LEU A 242 -0.49 -21.49 -18.76
C LEU A 242 0.27 -22.51 -19.61
N LEU A 243 -0.37 -22.98 -20.67
CA LEU A 243 0.18 -23.98 -21.58
C LEU A 243 0.39 -23.35 -22.96
N ASP A 244 1.38 -23.88 -23.68
CA ASP A 244 1.62 -23.57 -25.09
C ASP A 244 1.60 -22.06 -25.41
N GLU A 245 0.74 -21.62 -26.34
CA GLU A 245 0.63 -20.22 -26.75
C GLU A 245 0.25 -19.27 -25.60
N ALA A 246 -0.44 -19.74 -24.54
CA ALA A 246 -0.73 -18.88 -23.40
C ALA A 246 0.51 -18.62 -22.54
N ALA A 247 1.41 -19.61 -22.41
CA ALA A 247 2.70 -19.40 -21.77
C ALA A 247 3.57 -18.44 -22.59
N GLN A 248 3.55 -18.56 -23.92
CA GLN A 248 4.22 -17.61 -24.83
C GLN A 248 3.61 -16.20 -24.73
N LEU A 249 2.28 -16.12 -24.65
CA LEU A 249 1.55 -14.85 -24.55
C LEU A 249 1.87 -14.09 -23.25
N GLU A 250 2.04 -14.79 -22.12
CA GLU A 250 2.56 -14.15 -20.89
C GLU A 250 3.90 -13.45 -21.15
N GLN A 251 4.84 -14.13 -21.81
CA GLN A 251 6.15 -13.55 -22.12
C GLN A 251 6.03 -12.38 -23.11
N ALA A 252 5.18 -12.49 -24.13
CA ALA A 252 4.92 -11.41 -25.08
C ALA A 252 4.36 -10.16 -24.39
N LEU A 253 3.40 -10.32 -23.48
CA LEU A 253 2.82 -9.22 -22.70
C LEU A 253 3.86 -8.52 -21.81
N VAL A 254 4.71 -9.31 -21.13
CA VAL A 254 5.81 -8.78 -20.32
C VAL A 254 6.79 -7.97 -21.17
N GLN A 255 7.25 -8.54 -22.29
CA GLN A 255 8.21 -7.88 -23.18
C GLN A 255 7.63 -6.60 -23.79
N TYR A 256 6.37 -6.63 -24.19
CA TYR A 256 5.69 -5.45 -24.72
C TYR A 256 5.59 -4.33 -23.68
N ALA A 257 5.11 -4.63 -22.47
CA ALA A 257 4.99 -3.63 -21.40
C ALA A 257 6.34 -3.02 -21.00
N LEU A 258 7.40 -3.85 -20.88
CA LEU A 258 8.76 -3.37 -20.62
C LEU A 258 9.28 -2.49 -21.77
N ALA A 259 9.02 -2.87 -23.03
CA ALA A 259 9.43 -2.10 -24.18
C ALA A 259 8.74 -0.72 -24.22
N VAL A 260 7.43 -0.65 -23.93
CA VAL A 260 6.69 0.61 -23.84
C VAL A 260 7.30 1.50 -22.76
N ALA A 261 7.40 1.02 -21.52
CA ALA A 261 7.95 1.82 -20.42
C ALA A 261 9.38 2.30 -20.71
N THR A 262 10.21 1.45 -21.33
CA THR A 262 11.60 1.81 -21.69
C THR A 262 11.64 2.92 -22.75
N ARG A 263 10.70 2.94 -23.73
CA ARG A 263 10.60 4.04 -24.71
C ARG A 263 10.27 5.38 -24.04
N HIS A 264 9.51 5.36 -22.95
CA HIS A 264 9.22 6.53 -22.09
C HIS A 264 10.36 6.87 -21.10
N GLY A 265 11.51 6.20 -21.23
CA GLY A 265 12.71 6.50 -20.42
C GLY A 265 12.73 5.85 -19.05
N TRP A 266 11.81 4.92 -18.75
CA TRP A 266 11.85 4.14 -17.51
C TRP A 266 13.00 3.13 -17.55
N ARG A 267 13.74 3.05 -16.44
CA ARG A 267 14.92 2.17 -16.38
C ARG A 267 14.58 0.83 -15.75
N GLN A 268 14.83 -0.24 -16.48
CA GLN A 268 14.53 -1.60 -16.04
C GLN A 268 15.36 -2.01 -14.81
N VAL A 269 14.75 -2.81 -13.94
CA VAL A 269 15.39 -3.47 -12.80
C VAL A 269 14.69 -4.81 -12.51
N ALA A 270 15.47 -5.80 -12.08
CA ALA A 270 14.95 -7.11 -11.67
C ALA A 270 15.01 -7.21 -10.12
N PRO A 271 13.89 -7.04 -9.40
CA PRO A 271 13.87 -7.07 -7.94
C PRO A 271 13.76 -8.50 -7.37
N PRO A 272 14.15 -8.72 -6.10
CA PRO A 272 13.90 -9.97 -5.41
C PRO A 272 12.40 -10.16 -5.10
N SER A 273 11.90 -11.39 -5.21
CA SER A 273 10.52 -11.75 -4.83
C SER A 273 10.34 -12.00 -3.34
N VAL A 274 11.44 -12.24 -2.61
CA VAL A 274 11.46 -12.44 -1.15
C VAL A 274 12.00 -11.18 -0.51
N VAL A 275 11.23 -10.60 0.40
CA VAL A 275 11.54 -9.34 1.08
C VAL A 275 11.42 -9.51 2.59
N TYR A 276 12.06 -8.63 3.36
CA TYR A 276 11.78 -8.57 4.78
C TYR A 276 10.33 -8.12 5.03
N SER A 277 9.63 -8.77 5.97
CA SER A 277 8.24 -8.43 6.30
C SER A 277 8.06 -6.97 6.72
N HIS A 278 9.07 -6.37 7.37
CA HIS A 278 9.04 -4.97 7.77
C HIS A 278 9.13 -3.99 6.58
N VAL A 279 9.69 -4.40 5.43
CA VAL A 279 9.72 -3.58 4.20
C VAL A 279 8.33 -3.56 3.56
N ALA A 280 7.64 -4.70 3.52
CA ALA A 280 6.25 -4.78 3.08
C ALA A 280 5.33 -3.90 3.96
N ALA A 281 5.48 -4.01 5.29
CA ALA A 281 4.73 -3.17 6.24
C ALA A 281 5.00 -1.67 6.05
N ALA A 282 6.26 -1.28 5.79
CA ALA A 282 6.63 0.10 5.51
C ALA A 282 5.98 0.66 4.23
N CYS A 283 5.67 -0.19 3.26
CA CYS A 283 4.96 0.18 2.03
C CYS A 283 3.43 0.27 2.22
N GLY A 284 2.90 -0.11 3.39
CA GLY A 284 1.47 -0.10 3.69
C GLY A 284 0.77 -1.46 3.51
N PHE A 285 1.51 -2.52 3.18
CA PHE A 285 0.96 -3.86 3.01
C PHE A 285 0.83 -4.53 4.38
N GLN A 286 -0.38 -4.99 4.69
CA GLN A 286 -0.67 -5.67 5.94
C GLN A 286 -0.71 -7.19 5.72
N PRO A 287 -0.12 -8.00 6.62
CA PRO A 287 -0.19 -9.45 6.51
C PRO A 287 -1.63 -10.00 6.53
N ARG A 288 -2.55 -9.27 7.17
CA ARG A 288 -3.97 -9.57 7.26
C ARG A 288 -4.81 -8.36 6.89
N ASP A 289 -5.99 -8.58 6.32
CA ASP A 289 -6.95 -7.53 5.99
C ASP A 289 -7.79 -7.11 7.21
N GLN A 290 -8.81 -6.29 6.96
CA GLN A 290 -9.73 -5.78 7.98
C GLN A 290 -10.55 -6.87 8.69
N ASN A 291 -10.73 -8.02 8.05
CA ASN A 291 -11.46 -9.17 8.54
C ASN A 291 -10.52 -10.22 9.18
N GLY A 292 -9.22 -9.94 9.23
CA GLY A 292 -8.22 -10.86 9.74
C GLY A 292 -7.79 -11.92 8.72
N GLU A 293 -8.19 -11.80 7.46
CA GLU A 293 -7.84 -12.75 6.40
C GLU A 293 -6.41 -12.50 5.92
N GLN A 294 -5.64 -13.57 5.76
CA GLN A 294 -4.25 -13.48 5.31
C GLN A 294 -4.14 -12.93 3.88
N GLN A 295 -3.32 -11.89 3.70
CA GLN A 295 -3.06 -11.25 2.41
C GLN A 295 -1.62 -11.48 1.91
N ILE A 296 -0.66 -11.72 2.81
CA ILE A 296 0.76 -11.92 2.50
C ILE A 296 1.19 -13.33 2.88
N TYR A 297 1.96 -13.99 2.01
CA TYR A 297 2.63 -15.24 2.33
C TYR A 297 3.94 -14.97 3.10
N SER A 298 3.98 -15.39 4.36
CA SER A 298 5.22 -15.38 5.17
C SER A 298 6.00 -16.67 4.95
N LEU A 299 7.33 -16.57 4.91
CA LEU A 299 8.20 -17.74 4.84
C LEU A 299 8.37 -18.37 6.22
N ALA A 300 8.46 -19.70 6.25
CA ALA A 300 8.69 -20.43 7.49
C ALA A 300 10.04 -20.01 8.11
N GLN A 301 10.00 -19.69 9.39
CA GLN A 301 11.17 -19.34 10.19
C GLN A 301 11.32 -20.33 11.34
N SER A 302 12.54 -20.80 11.60
CA SER A 302 12.81 -21.67 12.75
C SER A 302 12.71 -20.88 14.06
N ALA A 303 12.29 -21.54 15.15
CA ALA A 303 12.25 -20.92 16.47
C ALA A 303 13.62 -20.38 16.88
N ALA A 304 14.70 -21.11 16.56
CA ALA A 304 16.07 -20.67 16.83
C ALA A 304 16.45 -19.38 16.08
N ASP A 305 15.99 -19.21 14.83
CA ASP A 305 16.22 -17.98 14.06
C ASP A 305 15.42 -16.81 14.63
N ALA A 306 14.17 -17.05 15.03
CA ALA A 306 13.32 -16.04 15.68
C ALA A 306 13.91 -15.60 17.04
N GLU A 307 14.40 -16.54 17.86
CA GLU A 307 15.08 -16.28 19.14
C GLU A 307 16.37 -15.46 18.95
N ARG A 308 17.10 -15.70 17.86
CA ARG A 308 18.28 -14.91 17.47
C ARG A 308 17.93 -13.52 16.91
N GLY A 309 16.65 -13.18 16.81
CA GLY A 309 16.19 -11.90 16.30
C GLY A 309 16.39 -11.73 14.80
N LYS A 310 16.47 -12.83 14.02
CA LYS A 310 16.54 -12.71 12.56
C LYS A 310 15.22 -12.13 12.03
N PRO A 311 15.28 -11.15 11.11
CA PRO A 311 14.07 -10.61 10.48
C PRO A 311 13.25 -11.70 9.78
N GLU A 312 11.92 -11.60 9.90
CA GLU A 312 10.99 -12.40 9.11
C GLU A 312 11.06 -12.04 7.62
N LEU A 313 10.87 -13.04 6.77
CA LEU A 313 10.81 -12.91 5.33
C LEU A 313 9.39 -13.21 4.83
N SER A 314 8.97 -12.52 3.78
CA SER A 314 7.69 -12.70 3.11
C SER A 314 7.84 -12.62 1.60
N LEU A 315 6.91 -13.23 0.87
CA LEU A 315 6.81 -13.08 -0.58
C LEU A 315 6.12 -11.76 -0.91
N ALA A 316 6.68 -11.02 -1.87
CA ALA A 316 6.14 -9.74 -2.29
C ALA A 316 4.87 -9.91 -3.15
N GLY A 317 3.80 -9.17 -2.82
CA GLY A 317 2.56 -9.13 -3.61
C GLY A 317 2.60 -8.16 -4.80
N THR A 318 3.72 -7.46 -4.96
CA THR A 318 4.02 -6.51 -6.04
C THR A 318 5.53 -6.17 -6.03
N SER A 319 6.09 -5.82 -7.19
CA SER A 319 7.44 -5.24 -7.30
C SER A 319 7.59 -3.88 -6.61
N GLU A 320 6.49 -3.19 -6.30
CA GLU A 320 6.50 -1.93 -5.53
C GLU A 320 7.28 -2.06 -4.22
N ILE A 321 7.09 -3.17 -3.50
CA ILE A 321 7.70 -3.39 -2.19
C ILE A 321 9.24 -3.44 -2.27
N PRO A 322 9.85 -4.33 -3.07
CA PRO A 322 11.31 -4.33 -3.21
C PRO A 322 11.84 -3.09 -3.94
N LEU A 323 11.06 -2.44 -4.82
CA LEU A 323 11.46 -1.18 -5.45
C LEU A 323 11.57 -0.06 -4.41
N ALA A 324 10.54 0.16 -3.59
CA ALA A 324 10.58 1.13 -2.51
C ALA A 324 11.75 0.83 -1.54
N GLY A 325 11.92 -0.45 -1.19
CA GLY A 325 13.03 -0.93 -0.34
C GLY A 325 14.42 -0.72 -0.94
N MET A 326 14.56 -0.62 -2.26
CA MET A 326 15.85 -0.42 -2.96
C MET A 326 16.61 0.82 -2.49
N LYS A 327 15.89 1.83 -2.01
CA LYS A 327 16.44 3.10 -1.51
C LYS A 327 16.22 3.30 0.00
N ALA A 328 15.87 2.25 0.75
CA ALA A 328 15.74 2.32 2.20
C ALA A 328 17.07 2.76 2.86
N GLU A 329 16.99 3.63 3.86
CA GLU A 329 18.14 4.21 4.59
C GLU A 329 19.19 4.93 3.72
N THR A 330 18.86 5.27 2.48
CA THR A 330 19.75 6.04 1.59
C THR A 330 19.35 7.51 1.51
N THR A 331 20.27 8.37 1.06
CA THR A 331 19.99 9.75 0.67
C THR A 331 20.23 9.89 -0.83
N LEU A 332 19.19 10.23 -1.58
CA LEU A 332 19.23 10.51 -3.00
C LEU A 332 19.77 11.93 -3.27
N ASP A 333 20.54 12.09 -4.33
CA ASP A 333 20.88 13.42 -4.84
C ASP A 333 19.72 13.98 -5.67
N ALA A 334 19.51 15.31 -5.62
CA ALA A 334 18.46 15.96 -6.40
C ALA A 334 18.55 15.66 -7.91
N THR A 335 19.76 15.46 -8.44
CA THR A 335 20.00 15.11 -9.85
C THR A 335 19.56 13.70 -10.23
N GLU A 336 19.25 12.84 -9.26
CA GLU A 336 18.67 11.52 -9.53
C GLU A 336 17.15 11.57 -9.73
N LEU A 337 16.49 12.67 -9.34
CA LEU A 337 15.03 12.82 -9.34
C LEU A 337 14.52 13.48 -10.66
N PRO A 338 13.39 13.03 -11.22
CA PRO A 338 12.62 11.86 -10.80
C PRO A 338 13.33 10.55 -11.17
N ALA A 339 13.47 9.65 -10.18
CA ALA A 339 14.13 8.37 -10.34
C ALA A 339 13.12 7.29 -10.77
N LYS A 340 12.93 7.13 -12.09
CA LYS A 340 11.93 6.21 -12.67
C LYS A 340 12.47 4.78 -12.89
N ARG A 341 11.78 3.76 -12.36
CA ARG A 341 12.12 2.32 -12.48
C ARG A 341 10.95 1.49 -12.95
N VAL A 342 11.20 0.54 -13.85
CA VAL A 342 10.22 -0.48 -14.25
C VAL A 342 10.77 -1.87 -13.95
N ALA A 343 9.93 -2.75 -13.42
CA ALA A 343 10.34 -4.10 -13.01
C ALA A 343 9.29 -5.14 -13.39
N VAL A 344 9.76 -6.33 -13.77
CA VAL A 344 8.92 -7.53 -13.84
C VAL A 344 9.19 -8.42 -12.62
N SER A 345 8.14 -8.92 -11.98
CA SER A 345 8.29 -9.95 -10.95
C SER A 345 7.09 -10.90 -10.90
N ARG A 346 7.33 -12.08 -10.31
CA ARG A 346 6.26 -12.91 -9.75
C ARG A 346 5.74 -12.26 -8.48
N CYS A 347 4.42 -12.13 -8.38
CA CYS A 347 3.69 -11.50 -7.29
C CYS A 347 2.86 -12.57 -6.57
N TYR A 348 2.91 -12.57 -5.25
CA TYR A 348 2.25 -13.58 -4.42
C TYR A 348 1.23 -12.92 -3.50
N ARG A 349 -0.04 -13.31 -3.61
CA ARG A 349 -1.13 -12.80 -2.77
C ARG A 349 -1.92 -13.96 -2.19
N ALA A 350 -2.10 -13.98 -0.88
CA ALA A 350 -2.78 -15.10 -0.23
C ALA A 350 -4.28 -15.12 -0.53
N GLU A 351 -4.87 -13.97 -0.89
CA GLU A 351 -6.27 -13.85 -1.32
C GLU A 351 -7.27 -14.58 -0.39
N ALA A 352 -6.94 -14.69 0.90
CA ALA A 352 -7.78 -15.38 1.85
C ALA A 352 -9.09 -14.62 2.02
N GLY A 353 -10.19 -15.35 2.23
CA GLY A 353 -11.55 -14.81 2.27
C GLY A 353 -12.21 -14.55 0.92
N ALA A 354 -11.46 -14.45 -0.19
CA ALA A 354 -12.01 -14.21 -1.51
C ALA A 354 -12.47 -15.50 -2.22
N ARG A 355 -13.61 -16.07 -1.78
CA ARG A 355 -14.22 -17.25 -2.40
C ARG A 355 -15.54 -16.88 -3.10
N GLY A 356 -15.69 -17.24 -4.37
CA GLY A 356 -16.98 -17.09 -5.05
C GLY A 356 -16.92 -17.17 -6.57
N ALA A 357 -18.06 -16.93 -7.22
CA ALA A 357 -18.14 -16.87 -8.68
C ALA A 357 -17.34 -15.69 -9.27
N SER A 358 -17.19 -14.60 -8.51
CA SER A 358 -16.45 -13.39 -8.90
C SER A 358 -14.92 -13.57 -8.93
N THR A 359 -14.39 -14.70 -8.46
CA THR A 359 -12.95 -14.97 -8.37
C THR A 359 -12.49 -16.11 -9.28
N LYS A 360 -13.37 -16.64 -10.14
CA LYS A 360 -13.06 -17.77 -11.02
C LYS A 360 -12.02 -17.42 -12.09
N GLY A 361 -11.28 -18.43 -12.52
CA GLY A 361 -10.32 -18.33 -13.62
C GLY A 361 -9.07 -17.55 -13.25
N LEU A 362 -8.65 -16.66 -14.15
CA LEU A 362 -7.44 -15.84 -13.98
C LEU A 362 -7.72 -14.50 -13.29
N TYR A 363 -8.94 -14.29 -12.79
CA TYR A 363 -9.36 -12.99 -12.26
C TYR A 363 -8.77 -12.67 -10.87
N ARG A 364 -8.68 -13.68 -10.00
CA ARG A 364 -8.06 -13.58 -8.68
C ARG A 364 -7.30 -14.87 -8.37
N VAL A 365 -5.98 -14.78 -8.34
CA VAL A 365 -5.04 -15.91 -8.29
C VAL A 365 -3.94 -15.64 -7.27
N HIS A 366 -3.31 -16.70 -6.76
CA HIS A 366 -2.32 -16.60 -5.69
C HIS A 366 -0.93 -16.17 -6.15
N GLU A 367 -0.60 -16.47 -7.41
CA GLU A 367 0.68 -16.15 -8.01
C GLU A 367 0.50 -15.66 -9.43
N PHE A 368 1.14 -14.54 -9.78
CA PHE A 368 1.04 -13.99 -11.12
C PHE A 368 2.23 -13.09 -11.49
N THR A 369 2.41 -12.89 -12.80
CA THR A 369 3.45 -11.98 -13.32
C THR A 369 2.89 -10.58 -13.48
N LYS A 370 3.64 -9.58 -13.02
CA LYS A 370 3.28 -8.16 -13.13
C LYS A 370 4.48 -7.34 -13.57
N VAL A 371 4.23 -6.36 -14.45
CA VAL A 371 5.18 -5.29 -14.79
C VAL A 371 4.77 -4.04 -14.03
N GLU A 372 5.67 -3.54 -13.18
CA GLU A 372 5.45 -2.44 -12.25
C GLU A 372 6.34 -1.25 -12.57
N MET A 373 5.75 -0.06 -12.54
CA MET A 373 6.44 1.23 -12.55
C MET A 373 6.52 1.79 -11.13
N PHE A 374 7.67 2.31 -10.76
CA PHE A 374 7.90 2.97 -9.47
C PHE A 374 8.85 4.16 -9.63
N ALA A 375 8.51 5.30 -9.06
CA ALA A 375 9.34 6.49 -9.09
C ALA A 375 9.51 7.12 -7.72
N TRP A 376 10.68 7.72 -7.50
CA TRP A 376 10.89 8.73 -6.47
C TRP A 376 10.94 10.10 -7.14
N THR A 377 10.15 11.06 -6.67
CA THR A 377 10.08 12.44 -7.18
C THR A 377 10.59 13.42 -6.13
N ALA A 378 10.91 14.65 -6.54
CA ALA A 378 11.02 15.73 -5.57
C ALA A 378 9.69 15.88 -4.80
N PRO A 379 9.68 16.40 -3.55
CA PRO A 379 8.45 16.68 -2.81
C PRO A 379 7.76 17.94 -3.37
N ASP A 380 7.44 17.89 -4.65
CA ASP A 380 6.79 18.91 -5.46
C ASP A 380 5.55 18.30 -6.10
N ALA A 381 4.41 19.00 -5.99
CA ALA A 381 3.12 18.47 -6.41
C ALA A 381 3.02 18.36 -7.93
N ASP A 382 3.55 19.35 -8.65
CA ASP A 382 3.44 19.41 -10.11
C ASP A 382 4.34 18.33 -10.74
N GLU A 383 5.61 18.22 -10.32
CA GLU A 383 6.53 17.17 -10.80
C GLU A 383 6.01 15.76 -10.49
N THR A 384 5.37 15.58 -9.32
CA THR A 384 4.80 14.28 -8.94
C THR A 384 3.57 13.93 -9.77
N VAL A 385 2.72 14.92 -10.09
CA VAL A 385 1.56 14.73 -10.96
C VAL A 385 2.01 14.44 -12.39
N ASP A 386 3.04 15.11 -12.91
CA ASP A 386 3.58 14.82 -14.25
C ASP A 386 4.03 13.36 -14.38
N VAL A 387 4.75 12.83 -13.37
CA VAL A 387 5.18 11.42 -13.37
C VAL A 387 3.99 10.47 -13.23
N PHE A 388 2.97 10.84 -12.46
CA PHE A 388 1.74 10.05 -12.32
C PHE A 388 0.93 10.01 -13.62
N GLU A 389 0.78 11.13 -14.31
CA GLU A 389 0.11 11.22 -15.61
C GLU A 389 0.89 10.45 -16.68
N GLU A 390 2.23 10.52 -16.68
CA GLU A 390 3.08 9.68 -17.55
C GLU A 390 2.83 8.18 -17.34
N MET A 391 2.63 7.73 -16.09
CA MET A 391 2.25 6.33 -15.83
C MET A 391 0.88 5.98 -16.42
N LEU A 392 -0.11 6.86 -16.31
CA LEU A 392 -1.44 6.65 -16.89
C LEU A 392 -1.39 6.62 -18.43
N ASP A 393 -0.55 7.44 -19.04
CA ASP A 393 -0.31 7.43 -20.49
C ASP A 393 0.32 6.10 -20.93
N ILE A 394 1.32 5.59 -20.21
CA ILE A 394 1.93 4.28 -20.48
C ILE A 394 0.89 3.15 -20.36
N GLN A 395 0.07 3.16 -19.31
CA GLN A 395 -1.00 2.17 -19.13
C GLN A 395 -2.02 2.24 -20.28
N THR A 396 -2.41 3.46 -20.67
CA THR A 396 -3.35 3.71 -21.76
C THR A 396 -2.79 3.29 -23.11
N GLU A 397 -1.51 3.55 -23.39
CA GLU A 397 -0.82 3.09 -24.61
C GLU A 397 -0.77 1.57 -24.66
N ILE A 398 -0.43 0.91 -23.56
CA ILE A 398 -0.37 -0.56 -23.49
C ILE A 398 -1.75 -1.15 -23.78
N LEU A 399 -2.76 -0.77 -23.02
CA LEU A 399 -4.12 -1.33 -23.14
C LEU A 399 -4.79 -0.96 -24.47
N GLY A 400 -4.57 0.27 -24.93
CA GLY A 400 -5.05 0.77 -26.22
C GLY A 400 -4.49 -0.06 -27.39
N SER A 401 -3.17 -0.30 -27.39
CA SER A 401 -2.49 -1.07 -28.43
C SER A 401 -2.83 -2.56 -28.42
N LEU A 402 -3.29 -3.08 -27.27
CA LEU A 402 -3.84 -4.43 -27.13
C LEU A 402 -5.25 -4.55 -27.72
N GLY A 403 -5.89 -3.43 -28.09
CA GLY A 403 -7.25 -3.41 -28.63
C GLY A 403 -8.33 -3.63 -27.59
N LEU A 404 -8.02 -3.48 -26.30
CA LEU A 404 -8.97 -3.69 -25.21
C LEU A 404 -9.85 -2.45 -25.03
N HIS A 405 -11.16 -2.66 -24.82
CA HIS A 405 -12.06 -1.62 -24.36
C HIS A 405 -11.91 -1.44 -22.86
N CYS A 406 -11.47 -0.25 -22.43
CA CYS A 406 -11.21 0.05 -21.04
C CYS A 406 -11.87 1.37 -20.60
N ARG A 407 -11.99 1.55 -19.28
CA ARG A 407 -12.37 2.83 -18.66
C ARG A 407 -11.36 3.23 -17.60
N VAL A 408 -11.04 4.52 -17.52
CA VAL A 408 -10.15 5.09 -16.51
C VAL A 408 -11.00 5.70 -15.40
N LEU A 409 -10.70 5.34 -14.16
CA LEU A 409 -11.45 5.73 -12.97
C LEU A 409 -10.55 6.44 -11.95
N GLU A 410 -11.00 7.57 -11.43
CA GLU A 410 -10.45 8.14 -10.20
C GLU A 410 -11.09 7.42 -9.00
N MET A 411 -10.26 6.79 -8.18
CA MET A 411 -10.73 5.95 -7.09
C MET A 411 -11.12 6.76 -5.86
N PRO A 412 -12.17 6.36 -5.14
CA PRO A 412 -12.71 7.13 -4.04
C PRO A 412 -11.92 6.90 -2.74
N THR A 413 -12.18 7.74 -1.72
CA THR A 413 -11.47 7.69 -0.42
C THR A 413 -11.48 6.30 0.22
N ALA A 414 -12.59 5.56 0.12
CA ALA A 414 -12.72 4.23 0.68
C ALA A 414 -11.77 3.18 0.07
N ASP A 415 -11.22 3.44 -1.12
CA ASP A 415 -10.40 2.48 -1.89
C ASP A 415 -8.95 2.96 -2.15
N LEU A 416 -8.47 3.97 -1.42
CA LEU A 416 -7.08 4.44 -1.51
C LEU A 416 -6.06 3.52 -0.83
N GLY A 417 -6.48 2.47 -0.11
CA GLY A 417 -5.58 1.66 0.71
C GLY A 417 -4.96 2.48 1.86
N ALA A 418 -3.73 2.17 2.27
CA ALA A 418 -3.06 2.86 3.38
C ALA A 418 -2.11 3.98 2.92
N SER A 419 -1.42 3.77 1.80
CA SER A 419 -0.30 4.61 1.36
C SER A 419 -0.69 5.72 0.40
N ALA A 420 -1.69 5.51 -0.46
CA ALA A 420 -2.02 6.45 -1.52
C ALA A 420 -2.73 7.71 -0.98
N VAL A 421 -2.43 8.87 -1.55
CA VAL A 421 -3.21 10.11 -1.42
C VAL A 421 -4.21 10.29 -2.56
N ARG A 422 -3.89 9.71 -3.72
CA ARG A 422 -4.66 9.72 -4.97
C ARG A 422 -4.39 8.41 -5.69
N LYS A 423 -5.41 7.82 -6.30
CA LYS A 423 -5.32 6.54 -7.00
C LYS A 423 -6.22 6.57 -8.23
N CYS A 424 -5.71 6.11 -9.37
CA CYS A 424 -6.51 5.87 -10.57
C CYS A 424 -6.38 4.41 -10.98
N ASP A 425 -7.51 3.79 -11.31
CA ASP A 425 -7.57 2.42 -11.83
C ASP A 425 -8.04 2.43 -13.28
N ILE A 426 -7.56 1.45 -14.06
CA ILE A 426 -8.11 1.18 -15.39
C ILE A 426 -8.75 -0.19 -15.36
N GLU A 427 -10.01 -0.24 -15.77
CA GLU A 427 -10.78 -1.47 -15.88
C GLU A 427 -10.98 -1.84 -17.34
N ALA A 428 -10.74 -3.12 -17.67
CA ALA A 428 -11.06 -3.68 -18.98
C ALA A 428 -12.46 -4.29 -18.96
N PHE A 429 -13.13 -4.28 -20.11
CA PHE A 429 -14.42 -4.91 -20.29
C PHE A 429 -14.27 -6.41 -20.58
N PHE A 430 -14.97 -7.24 -19.81
CA PHE A 430 -15.08 -8.69 -19.92
C PHE A 430 -16.51 -9.05 -20.31
N PRO A 431 -16.77 -9.36 -21.59
CA PRO A 431 -18.11 -9.67 -22.06
C PRO A 431 -18.79 -10.82 -21.29
N SER A 432 -18.02 -11.81 -20.83
CA SER A 432 -18.60 -12.94 -20.08
C SER A 432 -19.01 -12.58 -18.66
N ARG A 433 -18.69 -11.38 -18.18
CA ARG A 433 -18.90 -10.93 -16.80
C ARG A 433 -19.92 -9.80 -16.70
N GLN A 434 -20.76 -9.58 -17.70
CA GLN A 434 -21.78 -8.51 -17.65
C GLN A 434 -22.66 -8.56 -16.39
N GLU A 435 -23.00 -9.75 -15.89
CA GLU A 435 -23.76 -9.93 -14.64
C GLU A 435 -22.95 -9.64 -13.36
N GLN A 436 -21.64 -9.38 -13.47
CA GLN A 436 -20.74 -9.04 -12.37
C GLN A 436 -20.03 -7.70 -12.65
N ASN A 437 -20.36 -6.67 -11.89
CA ASN A 437 -19.78 -5.32 -12.04
C ASN A 437 -19.93 -4.75 -13.46
N ASP A 438 -21.06 -5.02 -14.12
CA ASP A 438 -21.37 -4.57 -15.48
C ASP A 438 -20.30 -4.97 -16.52
N GLY A 439 -19.59 -6.07 -16.30
CA GLY A 439 -18.51 -6.55 -17.17
C GLY A 439 -17.16 -5.89 -16.93
N TRP A 440 -17.04 -4.91 -16.04
CA TRP A 440 -15.78 -4.23 -15.79
C TRP A 440 -14.89 -4.97 -14.81
N GLY A 441 -13.60 -4.99 -15.10
CA GLY A 441 -12.59 -5.51 -14.19
C GLY A 441 -11.25 -4.79 -14.26
N GLU A 442 -10.79 -4.32 -13.11
CA GLU A 442 -9.48 -3.68 -12.91
C GLU A 442 -8.33 -4.51 -13.50
N VAL A 443 -7.51 -3.90 -14.35
CA VAL A 443 -6.31 -4.49 -14.95
C VAL A 443 -5.04 -3.73 -14.57
N THR A 444 -5.16 -2.44 -14.23
CA THR A 444 -4.06 -1.61 -13.75
C THR A 444 -4.53 -0.65 -12.66
N SER A 445 -3.57 -0.18 -11.88
CA SER A 445 -3.72 0.86 -10.87
C SER A 445 -2.49 1.76 -10.88
N ALA A 446 -2.64 3.04 -10.55
CA ALA A 446 -1.57 4.00 -10.33
C ALA A 446 -1.87 4.81 -9.07
N SER A 447 -0.85 5.11 -8.26
CA SER A 447 -1.00 5.78 -6.97
C SER A 447 0.11 6.78 -6.70
N ILE A 448 -0.27 7.95 -6.18
CA ILE A 448 0.65 8.89 -5.54
C ILE A 448 0.66 8.56 -4.05
N CYS A 449 1.83 8.26 -3.47
CA CYS A 449 1.98 7.90 -2.06
C CYS A 449 2.69 8.97 -1.21
N THR A 450 3.04 10.11 -1.83
CA THR A 450 3.81 11.20 -1.20
C THR A 450 4.98 10.64 -0.37
N ASP A 451 5.21 11.11 0.85
CA ASP A 451 6.31 10.67 1.70
C ASP A 451 5.94 9.50 2.64
N TYR A 452 4.77 8.86 2.45
CA TYR A 452 4.29 7.78 3.34
C TYR A 452 5.31 6.64 3.45
N GLN A 453 5.82 6.18 2.31
CA GLN A 453 6.74 5.05 2.21
C GLN A 453 8.16 5.47 2.60
N THR A 454 8.62 6.63 2.11
CA THR A 454 9.99 7.11 2.34
C THR A 454 10.22 7.49 3.79
N ARG A 455 9.21 8.02 4.50
CA ARG A 455 9.25 8.19 5.96
C ARG A 455 9.39 6.88 6.72
N ARG A 456 8.76 5.80 6.25
CA ARG A 456 8.79 4.47 6.90
C ARG A 456 10.05 3.69 6.59
N LEU A 457 10.65 3.91 5.42
CA LEU A 457 11.90 3.30 4.95
C LEU A 457 13.14 4.16 5.22
N ALA A 458 12.97 5.34 5.83
CA ALA A 458 14.00 6.33 6.06
C ALA A 458 14.76 6.79 4.80
N THR A 459 14.14 6.70 3.62
CA THR A 459 14.69 7.23 2.36
C THR A 459 14.67 8.76 2.39
N ARG A 460 15.80 9.39 2.10
CA ARG A 460 15.98 10.84 2.05
C ARG A 460 16.34 11.32 0.66
N ALA A 461 16.19 12.61 0.44
CA ALA A 461 16.74 13.33 -0.70
C ALA A 461 17.42 14.62 -0.20
N LYS A 462 18.52 15.01 -0.84
CA LYS A 462 19.19 16.29 -0.61
C LYS A 462 18.86 17.24 -1.74
N ILE A 463 17.99 18.20 -1.48
CA ILE A 463 17.50 19.21 -2.45
C ILE A 463 17.85 20.59 -1.89
N ASP A 464 18.53 21.41 -2.67
CA ASP A 464 19.02 22.74 -2.27
C ASP A 464 19.78 22.74 -0.93
N GLY A 465 20.58 21.70 -0.70
CA GLY A 465 21.35 21.51 0.53
C GLY A 465 20.53 21.09 1.75
N LYS A 466 19.21 20.94 1.63
CA LYS A 466 18.30 20.50 2.70
C LYS A 466 17.96 19.02 2.55
N LEU A 467 17.98 18.30 3.66
CA LEU A 467 17.49 16.93 3.72
C LEU A 467 15.96 16.95 3.83
N THR A 468 15.31 16.25 2.92
CA THR A 468 13.85 16.06 2.88
C THR A 468 13.51 14.60 2.56
N PHE A 469 12.22 14.28 2.51
CA PHE A 469 11.73 13.00 2.04
C PHE A 469 11.25 13.15 0.59
N PRO A 470 11.79 12.38 -0.36
CA PRO A 470 11.23 12.33 -1.70
C PRO A 470 9.84 11.69 -1.64
N TRP A 471 9.01 12.03 -2.62
CA TRP A 471 7.68 11.43 -2.76
C TRP A 471 7.76 10.19 -3.64
N THR A 472 6.83 9.26 -3.46
CA THR A 472 6.76 8.04 -4.29
C THR A 472 5.48 7.98 -5.11
N VAL A 473 5.62 7.47 -6.33
CA VAL A 473 4.53 7.15 -7.24
C VAL A 473 4.74 5.71 -7.69
N ASN A 474 3.68 4.92 -7.77
CA ASN A 474 3.71 3.57 -8.31
C ASN A 474 2.56 3.34 -9.29
N GLY A 475 2.75 2.40 -10.22
CA GLY A 475 1.70 2.03 -11.15
C GLY A 475 1.95 0.70 -11.82
N THR A 476 0.90 -0.11 -11.94
CA THR A 476 0.92 -1.37 -12.69
C THR A 476 0.96 -1.03 -14.18
N ALA A 477 2.07 -1.25 -14.87
CA ALA A 477 2.09 -1.14 -16.34
C ALA A 477 1.21 -2.22 -16.97
N LEU A 478 1.29 -3.45 -16.44
CA LEU A 478 0.47 -4.58 -16.88
C LEU A 478 0.46 -5.71 -15.84
N ALA A 479 -0.73 -6.21 -15.49
CA ALA A 479 -0.90 -7.45 -14.73
C ALA A 479 -1.36 -8.57 -15.67
N VAL A 480 -0.49 -9.57 -15.88
CA VAL A 480 -0.68 -10.59 -16.93
C VAL A 480 -2.01 -11.34 -16.83
N PRO A 481 -2.45 -11.88 -15.68
CA PRO A 481 -3.59 -12.81 -15.67
C PRO A 481 -4.89 -12.19 -16.18
N ARG A 482 -5.21 -10.98 -15.70
CA ARG A 482 -6.45 -10.29 -16.07
C ARG A 482 -6.38 -9.75 -17.49
N VAL A 483 -5.22 -9.24 -17.93
CA VAL A 483 -5.05 -8.79 -19.32
C VAL A 483 -5.10 -9.96 -20.30
N LEU A 484 -4.48 -11.10 -19.97
CA LEU A 484 -4.57 -12.32 -20.75
C LEU A 484 -6.01 -12.80 -20.84
N ALA A 485 -6.75 -12.82 -19.73
CA ALA A 485 -8.17 -13.17 -19.72
C ALA A 485 -9.00 -12.22 -20.61
N ALA A 486 -8.76 -10.91 -20.53
CA ALA A 486 -9.45 -9.92 -21.37
C ALA A 486 -9.15 -10.13 -22.85
N LEU A 487 -7.90 -10.45 -23.21
CA LEU A 487 -7.50 -10.75 -24.60
C LEU A 487 -8.14 -12.03 -25.12
N LEU A 488 -8.24 -13.08 -24.30
CA LEU A 488 -8.92 -14.30 -24.70
C LEU A 488 -10.40 -14.02 -25.02
N GLU A 489 -11.10 -13.27 -24.17
CA GLU A 489 -12.51 -12.95 -24.38
C GLU A 489 -12.73 -11.98 -25.54
N ALA A 490 -11.94 -10.91 -25.64
CA ALA A 490 -12.07 -9.90 -26.69
C ALA A 490 -11.66 -10.45 -28.07
N GLY A 491 -10.70 -11.37 -28.13
CA GLY A 491 -10.16 -11.93 -29.37
C GLY A 491 -10.86 -13.20 -29.85
N TRP A 492 -11.84 -13.74 -29.12
CA TRP A 492 -12.46 -15.03 -29.41
C TRP A 492 -13.33 -15.02 -30.67
N ASN A 493 -13.06 -15.94 -31.59
CA ASN A 493 -13.88 -16.24 -32.75
C ASN A 493 -14.45 -17.66 -32.63
N GLU A 494 -15.76 -17.73 -32.39
CA GLU A 494 -16.52 -18.98 -32.23
C GLU A 494 -16.51 -19.86 -33.49
N GLN A 495 -16.58 -19.25 -34.68
CA GLN A 495 -16.67 -20.00 -35.94
C GLN A 495 -15.34 -20.66 -36.30
N GLU A 496 -14.24 -19.95 -36.04
CA GLU A 496 -12.89 -20.43 -36.30
C GLU A 496 -12.30 -21.22 -35.13
N MET A 497 -12.95 -21.20 -33.96
CA MET A 497 -12.41 -21.72 -32.71
C MET A 497 -10.98 -21.19 -32.46
N SER A 498 -10.84 -19.87 -32.52
CA SER A 498 -9.55 -19.18 -32.47
C SER A 498 -9.59 -17.93 -31.58
N VAL A 499 -8.42 -17.48 -31.11
CA VAL A 499 -8.24 -16.17 -30.47
C VAL A 499 -7.28 -15.34 -31.30
N SER A 500 -7.68 -14.13 -31.67
CA SER A 500 -6.82 -13.18 -32.38
C SER A 500 -5.70 -12.65 -31.49
N ILE A 501 -4.48 -12.57 -32.02
CA ILE A 501 -3.31 -12.01 -31.33
C ILE A 501 -3.15 -10.54 -31.76
N PRO A 502 -3.17 -9.57 -30.81
CA PRO A 502 -2.95 -8.16 -31.13
C PRO A 502 -1.65 -7.93 -31.90
N ALA A 503 -1.69 -7.06 -32.91
CA ALA A 503 -0.54 -6.79 -33.78
C ALA A 503 0.73 -6.41 -33.01
N CYS A 504 0.58 -5.66 -31.91
CA CYS A 504 1.71 -5.29 -31.06
C CYS A 504 2.41 -6.49 -30.41
N LEU A 505 1.74 -7.63 -30.20
CA LEU A 505 2.31 -8.82 -29.57
C LEU A 505 2.93 -9.82 -30.56
N GLN A 506 2.55 -9.75 -31.84
CA GLN A 506 2.98 -10.70 -32.87
C GLN A 506 4.50 -10.89 -32.98
N PRO A 507 5.35 -9.85 -32.83
CA PRO A 507 6.81 -10.01 -32.85
C PRO A 507 7.36 -10.97 -31.77
N TRP A 508 6.66 -11.12 -30.64
CA TRP A 508 7.01 -12.04 -29.56
C TRP A 508 6.23 -13.36 -29.60
N MET A 509 5.31 -13.50 -30.56
CA MET A 509 4.49 -14.68 -30.80
C MET A 509 4.89 -15.39 -32.10
N GLU A 510 6.16 -15.27 -32.54
CA GLU A 510 6.67 -15.86 -33.79
C GLU A 510 5.89 -15.42 -35.05
N GLY A 511 5.31 -14.23 -35.03
CA GLY A 511 4.49 -13.71 -36.12
C GLY A 511 3.10 -14.38 -36.22
N LYS A 512 2.69 -15.20 -35.26
CA LYS A 512 1.34 -15.77 -35.22
C LYS A 512 0.30 -14.66 -35.10
N GLU A 513 -0.72 -14.70 -35.94
CA GLU A 513 -1.86 -13.77 -35.90
C GLU A 513 -3.02 -14.30 -35.06
N LYS A 514 -3.11 -15.62 -34.86
CA LYS A 514 -4.20 -16.29 -34.14
C LYS A 514 -3.68 -17.49 -33.34
N ILE A 515 -4.34 -17.78 -32.23
CA ILE A 515 -4.19 -19.02 -31.44
C ILE A 515 -5.34 -19.94 -31.82
N VAL A 516 -5.05 -21.19 -32.18
CA VAL A 516 -6.04 -22.23 -32.53
C VAL A 516 -5.77 -23.49 -31.72
N ARG A 517 -6.77 -24.35 -31.58
CA ARG A 517 -6.59 -25.63 -30.89
C ARG A 517 -5.52 -26.47 -31.59
N LYS A 518 -4.50 -26.91 -30.86
CA LYS A 518 -3.53 -27.86 -31.39
C LYS A 518 -4.20 -29.21 -31.60
N THR A 519 -4.18 -29.70 -32.84
CA THR A 519 -4.49 -31.10 -33.12
C THR A 519 -3.33 -31.93 -32.57
N ILE A 520 -3.60 -32.79 -31.59
CA ILE A 520 -2.60 -33.74 -31.07
C ILE A 520 -2.19 -34.63 -32.26
N ALA A 521 -0.92 -34.56 -32.64
CA ALA A 521 -0.34 -35.40 -33.68
C ALA A 521 -0.10 -36.83 -33.17
#